data_AF-A0A0J1G894-F1
#
_entry.id   AF-A0A0J1G894-F1
#
_cell.length_a   1.000
_cell.length_b   1.000
_cell.length_c   1.000
_cell.angle_alpha   90.00
_cell.angle_beta   90.00
_cell.angle_gamma   90.00
#
_symmetry.space_group_name_H-M   'P 1'
#
loop_
_entity.id
_entity.type
_entity.pdbx_description
1 polymer ?
#
loop_
_entity_poly.entity_id
_entity_poly.type
_entity_poly.pdbx_seq_one_letter_code
_entity_poly.pdbx_strand_id
1 'polypeptide(L)'
;MTAPDASTFAIAVSGHRALDADDCVRARAQLSALLAALVAGTAQAAPRTRLDCLSALAAGADQLFAEQVLALQAQCGAGRVRLLVPLPMPEADYIESQEAPGSHAFRDSYLALRARAQDVFEVPADGGPLTGSAPYERLGDYLAQKADLLVALWDGDTNAARQPGGTFDVVMRYLATPGRAVLHLPARRAGAAAAGAHTLPAVLTMDGAGGLRRNEDPAALASCCPARRNG
;
A
#
# COMPACT_ATOMS: atom_id res chain seq x y z
N MET A 1 -7.71 29.54 22.03
CA MET A 1 -7.87 29.08 20.63
C MET A 1 -6.94 27.90 20.43
N THR A 2 -7.44 26.68 20.65
CA THR A 2 -6.72 25.46 20.28
C THR A 2 -6.53 25.50 18.76
N ALA A 3 -5.30 25.34 18.29
CA ALA A 3 -5.04 25.23 16.86
C ALA A 3 -5.85 24.04 16.31
N PRO A 4 -6.51 24.15 15.14
CA PRO A 4 -7.18 23.00 14.54
C PRO A 4 -6.16 21.86 14.36
N ASP A 5 -6.55 20.66 14.79
CA ASP A 5 -5.75 19.44 14.67
C ASP A 5 -5.33 19.23 13.21
N ALA A 6 -4.13 18.66 13.03
CA ALA A 6 -3.64 18.27 11.71
C ALA A 6 -4.59 17.23 11.09
N SER A 7 -5.19 17.56 9.94
CA SER A 7 -5.90 16.58 9.10
C SER A 7 -4.93 15.49 8.64
N THR A 8 -5.44 14.29 8.37
CA THR A 8 -4.62 13.16 7.91
C THR A 8 -5.07 12.75 6.52
N PHE A 9 -4.12 12.39 5.67
CA PHE A 9 -4.35 11.70 4.40
C PHE A 9 -3.67 10.33 4.45
N ALA A 10 -4.47 9.27 4.43
CA ALA A 10 -4.01 7.91 4.62
C ALA A 10 -3.72 7.22 3.28
N ILE A 11 -2.53 6.62 3.16
CA ILE A 11 -2.10 5.88 1.96
C ILE A 11 -1.77 4.46 2.38
N ALA A 12 -2.45 3.46 1.80
CA ALA A 12 -2.12 2.06 2.01
C ALA A 12 -1.39 1.46 0.81
N VAL A 13 -0.60 0.41 1.05
CA VAL A 13 0.01 -0.41 0.00
C VAL A 13 -0.43 -1.87 0.10
N SER A 14 -0.48 -2.55 -1.04
CA SER A 14 -0.50 -4.01 -1.13
C SER A 14 0.21 -4.44 -2.42
N GLY A 15 0.89 -5.59 -2.44
CA GLY A 15 1.58 -6.03 -3.65
C GLY A 15 2.18 -7.42 -3.59
N HIS A 16 2.99 -7.76 -4.59
CA HIS A 16 3.66 -9.06 -4.64
C HIS A 16 4.77 -9.15 -3.59
N ARG A 17 4.89 -10.34 -2.98
CA ARG A 17 5.92 -10.63 -1.97
C ARG A 17 7.31 -10.89 -2.53
N ALA A 18 7.37 -11.34 -3.78
CA ALA A 18 8.60 -11.59 -4.51
C ALA A 18 8.56 -10.79 -5.81
N LEU A 19 9.22 -9.64 -5.83
CA LEU A 19 9.26 -8.76 -7.00
C LEU A 19 10.41 -9.15 -7.93
N ASP A 20 10.17 -9.01 -9.23
CA ASP A 20 11.26 -9.00 -10.22
C ASP A 20 12.25 -7.85 -9.95
N ALA A 21 13.54 -8.08 -10.18
CA ALA A 21 14.59 -7.15 -9.80
C ALA A 21 14.53 -5.82 -10.60
N ASP A 22 14.29 -5.89 -11.91
CA ASP A 22 14.19 -4.71 -12.76
C ASP A 22 12.93 -3.90 -12.42
N ASP A 23 11.83 -4.62 -12.15
CA ASP A 23 10.58 -4.02 -11.73
C ASP A 23 10.70 -3.37 -10.35
N CYS A 24 11.50 -3.92 -9.44
CA CYS A 24 11.79 -3.32 -8.14
C CYS A 24 12.50 -1.95 -8.29
N VAL A 25 13.50 -1.85 -9.17
CA VAL A 25 14.19 -0.58 -9.45
C VAL A 25 13.23 0.46 -10.01
N ARG A 26 12.41 0.08 -10.98
CA ARG A 26 11.39 0.98 -11.57
C ARG A 26 10.35 1.40 -10.53
N ALA A 27 9.80 0.45 -9.79
CA ALA A 27 8.75 0.70 -8.81
C ALA A 27 9.26 1.58 -7.65
N ARG A 28 10.55 1.44 -7.26
CA ARG A 28 11.21 2.33 -6.30
C ARG A 28 11.14 3.80 -6.75
N ALA A 29 11.52 4.06 -8.01
CA ALA A 29 11.48 5.41 -8.57
C ALA A 29 10.05 5.95 -8.66
N GLN A 30 9.10 5.13 -9.08
CA GLN A 30 7.67 5.50 -9.18
C GLN A 30 7.07 5.81 -7.80
N LEU A 31 7.34 5.00 -6.78
CA LEU A 31 6.91 5.23 -5.40
C LEU A 31 7.49 6.51 -4.82
N SER A 32 8.80 6.75 -5.02
CA SER A 32 9.46 7.97 -4.56
C SER A 32 8.82 9.22 -5.18
N ALA A 33 8.61 9.23 -6.49
CA ALA A 33 7.96 10.33 -7.19
C ALA A 33 6.52 10.56 -6.73
N LEU A 34 5.75 9.47 -6.55
CA LEU A 34 4.38 9.51 -6.05
C LEU A 34 4.31 10.15 -4.66
N LEU A 35 5.09 9.63 -3.70
CA LEU A 35 5.05 10.11 -2.31
C LEU A 35 5.48 11.58 -2.22
N ALA A 36 6.49 11.98 -2.98
CA ALA A 36 6.90 13.38 -3.09
C ALA A 36 5.78 14.27 -3.65
N ALA A 37 5.09 13.84 -4.70
CA ALA A 37 3.95 14.56 -5.27
C ALA A 37 2.79 14.68 -4.28
N LEU A 38 2.50 13.64 -3.50
CA LEU A 38 1.46 13.66 -2.47
C LEU A 38 1.81 14.62 -1.33
N VAL A 39 3.06 14.65 -0.86
CA VAL A 39 3.51 15.63 0.15
C VAL A 39 3.40 17.05 -0.39
N ALA A 40 3.85 17.30 -1.63
CA ALA A 40 3.76 18.63 -2.24
C ALA A 40 2.30 19.08 -2.44
N GLY A 41 1.45 18.20 -2.98
CA GLY A 41 0.04 18.49 -3.22
C GLY A 41 -0.76 18.73 -1.94
N THR A 42 -0.53 17.91 -0.90
CA THR A 42 -1.12 18.15 0.42
C THR A 42 -0.60 19.44 1.05
N ALA A 43 0.67 19.79 0.88
CA ALA A 43 1.22 21.02 1.44
C ALA A 43 0.60 22.28 0.81
N GLN A 44 0.27 22.23 -0.49
CA GLN A 44 -0.41 23.32 -1.19
C GLN A 44 -1.89 23.45 -0.79
N ALA A 45 -2.61 22.33 -0.71
CA ALA A 45 -4.06 22.35 -0.44
C ALA A 45 -4.40 22.51 1.05
N ALA A 46 -3.60 21.90 1.93
CA ALA A 46 -3.79 21.89 3.38
C ALA A 46 -2.44 21.71 4.09
N PRO A 47 -1.71 22.80 4.37
CA PRO A 47 -0.32 22.76 4.86
C PRO A 47 -0.09 21.93 6.13
N ARG A 48 -1.13 21.70 6.93
CA ARG A 48 -1.05 20.88 8.16
C ARG A 48 -1.40 19.40 7.95
N THR A 49 -1.76 18.98 6.75
CA THR A 49 -2.17 17.59 6.48
C THR A 49 -1.01 16.62 6.57
N ARG A 50 -1.03 15.71 7.53
CA ARG A 50 -0.05 14.64 7.67
C ARG A 50 -0.36 13.50 6.70
N LEU A 51 0.68 12.85 6.19
CA LEU A 51 0.54 11.59 5.45
C LEU A 51 0.77 10.42 6.41
N ASP A 52 -0.26 9.60 6.61
CA ASP A 52 -0.15 8.35 7.34
C ASP A 52 -0.08 7.20 6.32
N CYS A 53 1.09 6.58 6.22
CA CYS A 53 1.39 5.54 5.26
C CYS A 53 1.28 4.16 5.93
N LEU A 54 0.29 3.37 5.52
CA LEU A 54 -0.04 2.06 6.09
C LEU A 54 0.59 0.93 5.26
N SER A 55 1.35 0.06 5.91
CA SER A 55 1.90 -1.16 5.32
C SER A 55 2.05 -2.24 6.38
N ALA A 56 1.74 -3.49 6.03
CA ALA A 56 1.96 -4.62 6.94
C ALA A 56 3.43 -5.08 6.96
N LEU A 57 4.30 -4.45 6.17
CA LEU A 57 5.72 -4.78 6.02
C LEU A 57 5.98 -6.22 5.53
N ALA A 58 5.02 -6.81 4.80
CA ALA A 58 5.24 -8.05 4.06
C ALA A 58 6.45 -7.90 3.12
N ALA A 59 7.14 -9.01 2.83
CA ALA A 59 8.26 -9.00 1.88
C ALA A 59 7.85 -8.35 0.54
N GLY A 60 8.82 -7.82 -0.21
CA GLY A 60 8.56 -7.26 -1.55
C GLY A 60 7.92 -5.88 -1.50
N ALA A 61 6.71 -5.75 -2.06
CA ALA A 61 6.04 -4.46 -2.29
C ALA A 61 5.89 -3.60 -1.04
N ASP A 62 5.44 -4.20 0.08
CA ASP A 62 5.21 -3.52 1.34
C ASP A 62 6.51 -2.96 1.93
N GLN A 63 7.57 -3.77 1.98
CA GLN A 63 8.89 -3.31 2.43
C GLN A 63 9.48 -2.24 1.49
N LEU A 64 9.33 -2.39 0.17
CA LEU A 64 9.79 -1.37 -0.79
C LEU A 64 9.06 -0.03 -0.58
N PHE A 65 7.76 -0.06 -0.34
CA PHE A 65 6.97 1.13 0.00
C PHE A 65 7.44 1.75 1.32
N ALA A 66 7.62 0.94 2.36
CA ALA A 66 8.11 1.41 3.66
C ALA A 66 9.50 2.07 3.56
N GLU A 67 10.42 1.52 2.77
CA GLU A 67 11.72 2.15 2.49
C GLU A 67 11.56 3.57 1.93
N GLN A 68 10.67 3.76 0.95
CA GLN A 68 10.45 5.07 0.33
C GLN A 68 9.74 6.05 1.27
N VAL A 69 8.77 5.57 2.06
CA VAL A 69 8.12 6.36 3.11
C VAL A 69 9.14 6.86 4.12
N LEU A 70 10.02 5.97 4.61
CA LEU A 70 11.04 6.33 5.60
C LEU A 70 12.11 7.26 5.03
N ALA A 71 12.47 7.11 3.75
CA ALA A 71 13.37 8.03 3.06
C ALA A 71 12.77 9.44 2.94
N LEU A 72 11.47 9.54 2.61
CA LEU A 72 10.76 10.82 2.55
C LEU A 72 10.56 11.43 3.93
N GLN A 73 10.23 10.60 4.93
CA GLN A 73 10.14 11.02 6.33
C GLN A 73 11.45 11.63 6.83
N ALA A 74 12.61 11.07 6.45
CA ALA A 74 13.91 11.66 6.81
C ALA A 74 14.11 13.08 6.23
N GLN A 75 13.44 13.40 5.13
CA GLN A 75 13.52 14.72 4.47
C GLN A 75 12.54 15.74 5.05
N CYS A 76 11.32 15.32 5.41
CA CYS A 76 10.24 16.23 5.82
C CYS A 76 9.79 16.10 7.29
N GLY A 77 10.32 15.11 8.02
CA GLY A 77 10.06 14.86 9.44
C GLY A 77 8.87 13.94 9.72
N ALA A 78 8.95 13.20 10.84
CA ALA A 78 7.90 12.28 11.31
C ALA A 78 6.57 12.97 11.67
N GLY A 79 6.58 14.29 11.84
CA GLY A 79 5.34 15.08 11.97
C GLY A 79 4.56 15.23 10.66
N ARG A 80 5.23 15.04 9.51
CA ARG A 80 4.65 15.23 8.17
C ARG A 80 4.32 13.92 7.47
N VAL A 81 5.19 12.92 7.59
CA VAL A 81 5.03 11.59 6.99
C VAL A 81 5.29 10.55 8.08
N ARG A 82 4.36 9.62 8.26
CA ARG A 82 4.45 8.52 9.23
C ARG A 82 4.32 7.18 8.54
N LEU A 83 5.11 6.21 8.96
CA LEU A 83 4.89 4.79 8.65
C LEU A 83 4.11 4.17 9.81
N LEU A 84 2.94 3.60 9.51
CA LEU A 84 2.10 2.86 10.46
C LEU A 84 2.00 1.40 10.00
N VAL A 85 2.16 0.47 10.94
CA VAL A 85 2.24 -0.96 10.65
C VAL A 85 1.03 -1.69 11.23
N PRO A 86 -0.10 -1.76 10.50
CA PRO A 86 -1.22 -2.62 10.87
C PRO A 86 -0.85 -4.09 10.60
N LEU A 87 -0.96 -4.92 11.62
CA LEU A 87 -0.67 -6.35 11.55
C LEU A 87 -1.96 -7.17 11.52
N PRO A 88 -2.02 -8.26 10.73
CA PRO A 88 -3.21 -9.11 10.65
C PRO A 88 -3.43 -9.97 11.90
N MET A 89 -2.38 -10.17 12.69
CA MET A 89 -2.31 -11.06 13.85
C MET A 89 -1.16 -10.60 14.77
N PRO A 90 -0.94 -11.23 15.94
CA PRO A 90 0.20 -10.91 16.80
C PRO A 90 1.53 -10.93 16.04
N GLU A 91 2.42 -10.01 16.37
CA GLU A 91 3.64 -9.77 15.60
C GLU A 91 4.54 -11.01 15.47
N ALA A 92 4.68 -11.78 16.55
CA ALA A 92 5.47 -13.01 16.54
C ALA A 92 4.91 -14.03 15.53
N ASP A 93 3.60 -14.27 15.58
CA ASP A 93 2.90 -15.19 14.67
C ASP A 93 2.96 -14.68 13.22
N TYR A 94 2.86 -13.36 13.03
CA TYR A 94 3.02 -12.76 11.71
C TYR A 94 4.40 -13.02 11.13
N ILE A 95 5.48 -12.77 11.90
CA ILE A 95 6.86 -13.03 11.46
C ILE A 95 7.04 -14.49 11.09
N GLU A 96 6.61 -15.41 11.96
CA GLU A 96 6.72 -16.85 11.73
C GLU A 96 5.96 -17.28 10.47
N SER A 97 4.76 -16.75 10.24
CA SER A 97 3.94 -17.07 9.06
C SER A 97 4.54 -16.62 7.72
N GLN A 98 5.49 -15.68 7.76
CA GLN A 98 6.12 -15.08 6.58
C GLN A 98 7.53 -15.64 6.30
N GLU A 99 8.18 -16.23 7.31
CA GLU A 99 9.52 -16.79 7.20
C GLU A 99 9.54 -18.05 6.32
N ALA A 100 10.57 -18.16 5.47
CA ALA A 100 10.86 -19.41 4.80
C ALA A 100 11.60 -20.35 5.77
N PRO A 101 11.37 -21.68 5.72
CA PRO A 101 12.06 -22.62 6.59
C PRO A 101 13.59 -22.44 6.54
N GLY A 102 14.20 -22.21 7.70
CA GLY A 102 15.66 -22.02 7.83
C GLY A 102 16.19 -20.65 7.43
N SER A 103 15.33 -19.65 7.21
CA SER A 103 15.74 -18.28 6.87
C SER A 103 15.14 -17.27 7.84
N HIS A 104 15.96 -16.31 8.28
CA HIS A 104 15.54 -15.14 9.05
C HIS A 104 15.50 -13.85 8.23
N ALA A 105 15.69 -13.94 6.91
CA ALA A 105 15.80 -12.75 6.05
C ALA A 105 14.57 -11.83 6.15
N PHE A 106 13.36 -12.41 6.22
CA PHE A 106 12.14 -11.63 6.40
C PHE A 106 12.11 -10.94 7.77
N ARG A 107 12.42 -11.68 8.84
CA ARG A 107 12.46 -11.13 10.20
C ARG A 107 13.44 -9.98 10.30
N ASP A 108 14.65 -10.14 9.77
CA ASP A 108 15.70 -9.13 9.85
C ASP A 108 15.27 -7.85 9.10
N SER A 109 14.75 -7.98 7.87
CA SER A 109 14.30 -6.82 7.10
C SER A 109 13.05 -6.16 7.71
N TYR A 110 12.11 -6.96 8.22
CA TYR A 110 10.92 -6.48 8.92
C TYR A 110 11.30 -5.68 10.17
N LEU A 111 12.13 -6.23 11.05
CA LEU A 111 12.53 -5.57 12.31
C LEU A 111 13.29 -4.27 12.04
N ALA A 112 14.14 -4.23 11.01
CA ALA A 112 14.87 -3.02 10.63
C ALA A 112 13.95 -1.87 10.19
N LEU A 113 12.87 -2.19 9.46
CA LEU A 113 11.87 -1.20 9.03
C LEU A 113 10.93 -0.83 10.17
N ARG A 114 10.42 -1.83 10.90
CA ARG A 114 9.53 -1.68 12.05
C ARG A 114 10.12 -0.77 13.13
N ALA A 115 11.42 -0.87 13.42
CA ALA A 115 12.09 -0.03 14.40
C ALA A 115 12.02 1.48 14.11
N ARG A 116 11.67 1.85 12.86
CA ARG A 116 11.56 3.24 12.38
C ARG A 116 10.12 3.68 12.13
N ALA A 117 9.15 2.77 12.30
CA ALA A 117 7.73 3.06 12.21
C ALA A 117 7.25 3.86 13.42
N GLN A 118 6.21 4.67 13.22
CA GLN A 118 5.63 5.49 14.30
C GLN A 118 4.61 4.72 15.12
N ASP A 119 4.06 3.65 14.57
CA ASP A 119 3.14 2.78 15.28
C ASP A 119 3.13 1.38 14.66
N VAL A 120 2.92 0.38 15.51
CA VAL A 120 2.79 -1.03 15.13
C VAL A 120 1.68 -1.60 15.98
N PHE A 121 0.61 -2.08 15.35
CA PHE A 121 -0.59 -2.52 16.06
C PHE A 121 -1.28 -3.65 15.32
N GLU A 122 -1.90 -4.55 16.07
CA GLU A 122 -2.80 -5.55 15.50
C GLU A 122 -4.12 -4.90 15.09
N VAL A 123 -4.60 -5.23 13.90
CA VAL A 123 -5.91 -4.77 13.42
C VAL A 123 -6.99 -5.36 14.34
N PRO A 124 -7.90 -4.53 14.90
CA PRO A 124 -8.91 -4.98 15.85
C PRO A 124 -9.70 -6.19 15.34
N ALA A 125 -9.85 -7.18 16.22
CA ALA A 125 -10.63 -8.37 15.95
C ALA A 125 -12.08 -8.21 16.40
N ASP A 126 -13.01 -8.07 15.45
CA ASP A 126 -14.43 -8.25 15.74
C ASP A 126 -14.71 -9.77 15.77
N GLY A 127 -14.73 -10.36 16.97
CA GLY A 127 -15.07 -11.77 17.19
C GLY A 127 -13.93 -12.66 17.70
N GLY A 128 -14.14 -13.98 17.58
CA GLY A 128 -13.21 -15.00 18.10
C GLY A 128 -11.92 -15.16 17.29
N PRO A 129 -11.09 -16.17 17.65
CA PRO A 129 -9.82 -16.44 16.98
C PRO A 129 -10.00 -16.65 15.47
N LEU A 130 -9.18 -15.99 14.66
CA LEU A 130 -9.16 -16.18 13.22
C LEU A 130 -8.18 -17.28 12.81
N THR A 131 -8.53 -18.04 11.77
CA THR A 131 -7.70 -19.12 11.22
C THR A 131 -7.56 -18.99 9.71
N GLY A 132 -6.49 -19.55 9.15
CA GLY A 132 -6.28 -19.55 7.70
C GLY A 132 -6.04 -18.15 7.14
N SER A 133 -6.78 -17.77 6.09
CA SER A 133 -6.65 -16.48 5.41
C SER A 133 -7.36 -15.33 6.14
N ALA A 134 -8.28 -15.61 7.05
CA ALA A 134 -9.13 -14.60 7.66
C ALA A 134 -8.36 -13.40 8.29
N PRO A 135 -7.20 -13.59 8.96
CA PRO A 135 -6.40 -12.47 9.46
C PRO A 135 -5.97 -11.49 8.35
N TYR A 136 -5.59 -12.03 7.19
CA TYR A 136 -5.16 -11.24 6.04
C TYR A 136 -6.33 -10.56 5.33
N GLU A 137 -7.48 -11.22 5.28
CA GLU A 137 -8.73 -10.63 4.78
C GLU A 137 -9.15 -9.42 5.62
N ARG A 138 -9.09 -9.55 6.95
CA ARG A 138 -9.36 -8.46 7.89
C ARG A 138 -8.39 -7.30 7.72
N LEU A 139 -7.10 -7.58 7.57
CA LEU A 139 -6.13 -6.55 7.24
C LEU A 139 -6.51 -5.85 5.93
N GLY A 140 -6.93 -6.60 4.92
CA GLY A 140 -7.45 -6.04 3.67
C GLY A 140 -8.65 -5.12 3.86
N ASP A 141 -9.63 -5.52 4.67
CA ASP A 141 -10.79 -4.70 5.02
C ASP A 141 -10.39 -3.42 5.77
N TYR A 142 -9.43 -3.53 6.71
CA TYR A 142 -8.91 -2.39 7.45
C TYR A 142 -8.21 -1.38 6.53
N LEU A 143 -7.31 -1.85 5.67
CA LEU A 143 -6.63 -0.99 4.69
C LEU A 143 -7.65 -0.35 3.74
N ALA A 144 -8.61 -1.14 3.25
CA ALA A 144 -9.68 -0.64 2.41
C ALA A 144 -10.49 0.46 3.12
N GLN A 145 -10.85 0.27 4.38
CA GLN A 145 -11.66 1.25 5.13
C GLN A 145 -10.88 2.52 5.44
N LYS A 146 -9.60 2.41 5.84
CA LYS A 146 -8.81 3.53 6.37
C LYS A 146 -8.07 4.34 5.32
N ALA A 147 -7.75 3.77 4.17
CA ALA A 147 -7.00 4.48 3.13
C ALA A 147 -7.87 5.48 2.36
N ASP A 148 -7.32 6.67 2.12
CA ASP A 148 -7.83 7.64 1.15
C ASP A 148 -7.31 7.33 -0.28
N LEU A 149 -6.16 6.67 -0.35
CA LEU A 149 -5.52 6.16 -1.55
C LEU A 149 -4.89 4.78 -1.29
N LEU A 150 -5.22 3.80 -2.12
CA LEU A 150 -4.54 2.50 -2.16
C LEU A 150 -3.55 2.47 -3.33
N VAL A 151 -2.32 2.03 -3.04
CA VAL A 151 -1.28 1.75 -4.04
C VAL A 151 -1.14 0.23 -4.19
N ALA A 152 -1.36 -0.29 -5.39
CA ALA A 152 -1.21 -1.72 -5.68
C ALA A 152 0.05 -1.96 -6.53
N LEU A 153 1.00 -2.73 -6.02
CA LEU A 153 2.30 -2.99 -6.66
C LEU A 153 2.39 -4.46 -7.06
N TRP A 154 1.84 -4.78 -8.23
CA TRP A 154 1.63 -6.15 -8.71
C TRP A 154 1.42 -6.22 -10.22
N ASP A 155 1.30 -7.42 -10.77
CA ASP A 155 1.19 -7.66 -12.22
C ASP A 155 -0.19 -7.31 -12.79
N GLY A 156 -1.21 -7.14 -11.93
CA GLY A 156 -2.58 -6.91 -12.37
C GLY A 156 -3.27 -8.16 -12.90
N ASP A 157 -2.70 -9.35 -12.69
CA ASP A 157 -3.31 -10.60 -13.14
C ASP A 157 -4.55 -10.91 -12.30
N THR A 158 -5.71 -10.80 -12.95
CA THR A 158 -7.03 -11.08 -12.35
C THR A 158 -7.51 -12.50 -12.61
N ASN A 159 -6.77 -13.27 -13.42
CA ASN A 159 -7.10 -14.65 -13.81
C ASN A 159 -6.53 -15.69 -12.84
N ALA A 160 -5.48 -15.34 -12.09
CA ALA A 160 -4.94 -16.20 -11.05
C ALA A 160 -6.01 -16.52 -9.99
N ALA A 161 -5.94 -17.72 -9.40
CA ALA A 161 -6.85 -18.13 -8.34
C ALA A 161 -6.87 -17.06 -7.24
N ARG A 162 -8.05 -16.44 -7.04
CA ARG A 162 -8.25 -15.34 -6.09
C ARG A 162 -7.86 -15.84 -4.70
N GLN A 163 -6.74 -15.34 -4.18
CA GLN A 163 -6.27 -15.67 -2.84
C GLN A 163 -6.93 -14.72 -1.85
N PRO A 164 -7.73 -15.23 -0.90
CA PRO A 164 -8.29 -14.39 0.15
C PRO A 164 -7.17 -13.70 0.94
N GLY A 165 -7.31 -12.39 1.12
CA GLY A 165 -6.29 -11.52 1.73
C GLY A 165 -5.09 -11.17 0.83
N GLY A 166 -5.08 -11.62 -0.43
CA GLY A 166 -4.07 -11.24 -1.42
C GLY A 166 -4.33 -9.88 -2.06
N THR A 167 -3.36 -9.36 -2.82
CA THR A 167 -3.42 -8.01 -3.41
C THR A 167 -4.65 -7.75 -4.26
N PHE A 168 -5.06 -8.70 -5.12
CA PHE A 168 -6.29 -8.56 -5.90
C PHE A 168 -7.51 -8.36 -5.00
N ASP A 169 -7.62 -9.16 -3.93
CA ASP A 169 -8.72 -9.12 -3.00
C ASP A 169 -8.78 -7.78 -2.25
N VAL A 170 -7.63 -7.26 -1.81
CA VAL A 170 -7.52 -5.91 -1.21
C VAL A 170 -7.93 -4.81 -2.21
N VAL A 171 -7.51 -4.91 -3.47
CA VAL A 171 -7.91 -3.97 -4.53
C VAL A 171 -9.42 -3.97 -4.71
N MET A 172 -10.05 -5.16 -4.80
CA MET A 172 -11.50 -5.27 -4.97
C MET A 172 -12.26 -4.75 -3.74
N ARG A 173 -11.82 -5.06 -2.52
CA ARG A 173 -12.40 -4.51 -1.28
C ARG A 173 -12.38 -2.99 -1.26
N TYR A 174 -11.23 -2.39 -1.59
CA TYR A 174 -11.09 -0.93 -1.61
C TYR A 174 -12.00 -0.30 -2.65
N LEU A 175 -12.06 -0.87 -3.86
CA LEU A 175 -12.87 -0.36 -4.96
C LEU A 175 -14.37 -0.65 -4.84
N ALA A 176 -14.79 -1.52 -3.92
CA ALA A 176 -16.22 -1.74 -3.62
C ALA A 176 -16.90 -0.47 -3.08
N THR A 177 -16.12 0.49 -2.55
CA THR A 177 -16.63 1.81 -2.18
C THR A 177 -16.71 2.71 -3.43
N PRO A 178 -17.91 3.23 -3.80
CA PRO A 178 -18.08 4.07 -4.98
C PRO A 178 -17.16 5.30 -4.99
N GLY A 179 -16.67 5.67 -6.17
CA GLY A 179 -15.82 6.84 -6.38
C GLY A 179 -14.36 6.67 -5.94
N ARG A 180 -13.97 5.48 -5.49
CA ARG A 180 -12.57 5.17 -5.20
C ARG A 180 -11.80 4.70 -6.43
N ALA A 181 -10.50 4.94 -6.38
CA ALA A 181 -9.55 4.61 -7.42
C ALA A 181 -8.25 4.11 -6.78
N VAL A 182 -7.66 3.06 -7.37
CA VAL A 182 -6.38 2.49 -6.93
C VAL A 182 -5.29 2.97 -7.86
N LEU A 183 -4.17 3.39 -7.30
CA LEU A 183 -2.97 3.62 -8.08
C LEU A 183 -2.22 2.31 -8.28
N HIS A 184 -2.21 1.80 -9.50
CA HIS A 184 -1.51 0.57 -9.87
C HIS A 184 -0.10 0.91 -10.37
N LEU A 185 0.89 0.33 -9.71
CA LEU A 185 2.28 0.30 -10.16
C LEU A 185 2.57 -1.12 -10.67
N PRO A 186 2.67 -1.33 -12.00
CA PRO A 186 2.92 -2.66 -12.54
C PRO A 186 4.26 -3.23 -12.05
N ALA A 187 4.21 -4.41 -11.47
CA ALA A 187 5.39 -5.14 -11.02
C ALA A 187 5.18 -6.64 -11.13
N ARG A 188 6.07 -7.32 -11.85
CA ARG A 188 6.07 -8.77 -12.03
C ARG A 188 6.52 -9.50 -10.76
N ARG A 189 6.08 -10.75 -10.64
CA ARG A 189 6.68 -11.71 -9.71
C ARG A 189 8.10 -12.07 -10.15
N ALA A 190 8.97 -12.33 -9.18
CA ALA A 190 10.30 -12.87 -9.46
C ALA A 190 10.20 -14.13 -10.34
N GLY A 191 10.96 -14.17 -11.43
CA GLY A 191 10.97 -15.29 -12.39
C GLY A 191 9.87 -15.26 -13.45
N ALA A 192 8.96 -14.28 -13.44
CA ALA A 192 7.96 -14.12 -14.49
C ALA A 192 8.56 -13.48 -15.77
N ALA A 193 8.10 -13.95 -16.94
CA ALA A 193 8.53 -13.43 -18.23
C ALA A 193 8.19 -11.94 -18.40
N ALA A 194 9.02 -11.21 -19.16
CA ALA A 194 8.83 -9.78 -19.41
C ALA A 194 7.78 -9.48 -20.51
N ALA A 195 7.36 -10.49 -21.28
CA ALA A 195 6.50 -10.28 -22.45
C ALA A 195 5.11 -9.76 -22.06
N GLY A 196 4.72 -8.60 -22.60
CA GLY A 196 3.38 -8.02 -22.40
C GLY A 196 3.16 -7.34 -21.04
N ALA A 197 4.20 -7.21 -20.21
CA ALA A 197 4.07 -6.56 -18.91
C ALA A 197 3.91 -5.04 -19.06
N HIS A 198 2.86 -4.49 -18.45
CA HIS A 198 2.73 -3.04 -18.30
C HIS A 198 3.91 -2.51 -17.47
N THR A 199 4.39 -1.31 -17.80
CA THR A 199 5.49 -0.67 -17.07
C THR A 199 5.11 0.71 -16.52
N LEU A 200 4.06 1.32 -17.07
CA LEU A 200 3.57 2.63 -16.67
C LEU A 200 2.53 2.52 -15.54
N PRO A 201 2.56 3.45 -14.57
CA PRO A 201 1.50 3.58 -13.58
C PRO A 201 0.14 3.76 -14.24
N ALA A 202 -0.89 3.23 -13.62
CA ALA A 202 -2.27 3.39 -14.08
C ALA A 202 -3.21 3.56 -12.91
N VAL A 203 -4.40 4.08 -13.20
CA VAL A 203 -5.51 4.11 -12.26
C VAL A 203 -6.41 2.91 -12.52
N LEU A 204 -6.69 2.13 -11.48
CA LEU A 204 -7.71 1.10 -11.52
C LEU A 204 -9.01 1.62 -10.92
N THR A 205 -10.11 1.37 -11.61
CA THR A 205 -11.48 1.64 -11.15
C THR A 205 -12.35 0.43 -11.41
N MET A 206 -13.49 0.35 -10.74
CA MET A 206 -14.52 -0.63 -11.11
C MET A 206 -15.29 -0.16 -12.34
N ASP A 207 -15.56 -1.06 -13.26
CA ASP A 207 -16.56 -0.85 -14.31
C ASP A 207 -17.98 -1.12 -13.78
N GLY A 208 -18.99 -0.76 -14.57
CA GLY A 208 -20.39 -0.94 -14.21
C GLY A 208 -20.85 -2.41 -14.10
N ALA A 209 -20.01 -3.38 -14.49
CA ALA A 209 -20.29 -4.81 -14.45
C ALA A 209 -19.51 -5.55 -13.34
N GLY A 210 -18.71 -4.84 -12.52
CA GLY A 210 -17.92 -5.46 -11.46
C GLY A 210 -16.51 -5.88 -11.89
N GLY A 211 -16.05 -5.51 -13.07
CA GLY A 211 -14.70 -5.74 -13.59
C GLY A 211 -13.72 -4.61 -13.26
N LEU A 212 -12.43 -4.90 -13.36
CA LEU A 212 -11.37 -3.89 -13.22
C LEU A 212 -11.13 -3.18 -14.56
N ARG A 213 -11.32 -1.87 -14.57
CA ARG A 213 -10.90 -0.99 -15.65
C ARG A 213 -9.55 -0.37 -15.31
N ARG A 214 -8.60 -0.44 -16.24
CA ARG A 214 -7.29 0.19 -16.14
C ARG A 214 -7.20 1.43 -17.03
N ASN A 215 -6.79 2.55 -16.46
CA ASN A 215 -6.65 3.84 -17.14
C ASN A 215 -5.20 4.36 -17.03
N GLU A 216 -4.51 4.47 -18.16
CA GLU A 216 -3.13 4.98 -18.24
C GLU A 216 -3.04 6.49 -18.46
N ASP A 217 -4.18 7.19 -18.55
CA ASP A 217 -4.21 8.64 -18.74
C ASP A 217 -3.52 9.35 -17.56
N PRO A 218 -2.45 10.13 -17.81
CA PRO A 218 -1.78 10.91 -16.78
C PRO A 218 -2.71 11.87 -16.02
N ALA A 219 -3.79 12.35 -16.64
CA ALA A 219 -4.78 13.19 -15.99
C ALA A 219 -5.56 12.46 -14.90
N ALA A 220 -5.80 11.16 -15.06
CA ALA A 220 -6.44 10.31 -14.04
C ALA A 220 -5.51 10.07 -12.84
N LEU A 221 -4.19 9.95 -13.07
CA LEU A 221 -3.21 9.86 -11.99
C LEU A 221 -3.22 11.13 -11.12
N ALA A 222 -3.37 12.30 -11.75
CA ALA A 222 -3.43 13.58 -11.04
C ALA A 222 -4.71 13.79 -10.22
N SER A 223 -5.82 13.12 -10.56
CA SER A 223 -7.09 13.23 -9.80
C SER A 223 -7.09 12.42 -8.50
N CYS A 224 -6.18 11.44 -8.37
CA CYS A 224 -5.99 10.67 -7.14
C CYS A 224 -5.28 11.47 -6.04
N CYS A 225 -4.66 12.60 -6.38
CA CYS A 225 -3.98 13.47 -5.44
C CYS A 225 -4.98 14.37 -4.66
N PRO A 226 -4.81 14.54 -3.34
CA PRO A 226 -5.72 15.30 -2.49
C PRO A 226 -5.91 16.76 -2.88
N ALA A 227 -5.04 17.32 -3.72
CA ALA A 227 -5.14 18.70 -4.19
C ALA A 227 -6.41 19.01 -5.02
N ARG A 228 -7.19 18.00 -5.45
CA ARG A 228 -8.36 18.18 -6.33
C ARG A 228 -9.71 17.72 -5.78
N ARG A 229 -9.80 17.22 -4.54
CA ARG A 229 -11.09 16.70 -4.01
C ARG A 229 -12.07 17.78 -3.52
N ASN A 230 -11.68 19.06 -3.53
CA ASN A 230 -12.54 20.19 -3.15
C ASN A 230 -12.92 21.04 -4.38
N GLY A 231 -13.57 20.41 -5.36
CA GLY A 231 -14.23 21.07 -6.49
C GLY A 231 -15.69 20.65 -6.53
#